data_AF-A0A0D8Y5A4-F1
#
_entry.id   AF-A0A0D8Y5A4-F1
#
_cell.length_a   1.000
_cell.length_b   1.000
_cell.length_c   1.000
_cell.angle_alpha   90.00
_cell.angle_beta   90.00
_cell.angle_gamma   90.00
#
_symmetry.space_group_name_H-M   'P 1'
#
loop_
_entity.id
_entity.type
_entity.pdbx_description
1 polymer ?
#
loop_
_entity_poly.entity_id
_entity_poly.type
_entity_poly.pdbx_seq_one_letter_code
_entity_poly.pdbx_strand_id
1 'polypeptide(L)'
;MPHHEKKKKRKRSRESKKRSRKRSYSSTSSSSRNESENSDRFQNALDKQRSEKRRLRKLEKERLKAKETPEEKRARRLAKKLKKQESRKKNSSYLPPQLAYTNLNNPFNDVNLTETFIWGKKLEQEGKSNYSRKQIEKEYVDNFFVWLYYS
;
A
#
# COMPACT_ATOMS: atom_id res chain seq x y z
N MET A 1 2.61 56.27 -8.74
CA MET A 1 2.61 55.34 -9.90
C MET A 1 3.72 54.31 -9.69
N PRO A 2 3.46 53.13 -9.07
CA PRO A 2 4.51 52.15 -8.84
C PRO A 2 4.59 51.13 -10.01
N HIS A 3 5.81 50.94 -10.51
CA HIS A 3 6.16 50.00 -11.59
C HIS A 3 6.06 48.55 -11.09
N HIS A 4 5.25 47.73 -11.77
CA HIS A 4 5.08 46.30 -11.45
C HIS A 4 5.99 45.45 -12.35
N GLU A 5 7.11 44.97 -11.82
CA GLU A 5 8.04 44.09 -12.54
C GLU A 5 7.52 42.62 -12.52
N LYS A 6 7.25 42.05 -13.70
CA LYS A 6 6.75 40.67 -13.87
C LYS A 6 7.90 39.66 -13.70
N LYS A 7 7.99 39.01 -12.53
CA LYS A 7 8.86 37.83 -12.31
C LYS A 7 8.42 36.63 -13.17
N LYS A 8 9.26 36.22 -14.12
CA LYS A 8 9.14 34.99 -14.93
C LYS A 8 9.02 33.75 -14.03
N LYS A 9 7.88 33.06 -14.07
CA LYS A 9 7.68 31.75 -13.43
C LYS A 9 8.47 30.67 -14.19
N ARG A 10 9.58 30.20 -13.61
CA ARG A 10 10.29 28.99 -14.08
C ARG A 10 9.41 27.77 -13.84
N LYS A 11 8.96 27.11 -14.91
CA LYS A 11 8.27 25.81 -14.82
C LYS A 11 9.25 24.75 -14.33
N ARG A 12 9.11 24.29 -13.09
CA ARG A 12 9.82 23.11 -12.56
C ARG A 12 9.11 21.87 -13.10
N SER A 13 9.72 21.18 -14.07
CA SER A 13 9.27 19.84 -14.48
C SER A 13 9.48 18.87 -13.31
N ARG A 14 8.37 18.30 -12.82
CA ARG A 14 8.41 17.22 -11.82
C ARG A 14 8.60 15.90 -12.57
N GLU A 15 9.85 15.55 -12.84
CA GLU A 15 10.23 14.21 -13.30
C GLU A 15 9.95 13.21 -12.17
N SER A 16 8.82 12.51 -12.25
CA SER A 16 8.45 11.47 -11.29
C SER A 16 9.32 10.23 -11.48
N LYS A 17 10.51 10.22 -10.86
CA LYS A 17 11.35 9.02 -10.78
C LYS A 17 10.60 7.94 -10.00
N LYS A 18 9.97 7.01 -10.71
CA LYS A 18 9.44 5.76 -10.17
C LYS A 18 10.60 4.96 -9.58
N ARG A 19 10.83 5.10 -8.27
CA ARG A 19 11.74 4.24 -7.50
C ARG A 19 11.14 2.84 -7.48
N SER A 20 11.46 2.01 -8.47
CA SER A 20 11.25 0.57 -8.37
C SER A 20 12.14 0.07 -7.24
N ARG A 21 11.56 -0.23 -6.07
CA ARG A 21 12.23 -1.01 -5.02
C ARG A 21 12.40 -2.43 -5.55
N LYS A 22 13.41 -2.64 -6.39
CA LYS A 22 13.91 -3.99 -6.65
C LYS A 22 14.50 -4.47 -5.33
N ARG A 23 13.93 -5.52 -4.75
CA ARG A 23 14.58 -6.28 -3.68
C ARG A 23 15.85 -6.86 -4.29
N SER A 24 16.98 -6.19 -4.09
CA SER A 24 18.30 -6.75 -4.34
C SER A 24 18.49 -7.89 -3.36
N TYR A 25 18.43 -9.12 -3.86
CA TYR A 25 19.01 -10.24 -3.13
C TYR A 25 20.52 -9.96 -3.12
N SER A 26 21.10 -9.81 -1.94
CA SER A 26 22.54 -9.67 -1.79
C SER A 26 23.17 -11.04 -2.06
N SER A 27 23.60 -11.28 -3.30
CA SER A 27 24.59 -12.31 -3.59
C SER A 27 25.95 -11.82 -3.13
N THR A 28 26.43 -12.37 -2.03
CA THR A 28 27.81 -12.22 -1.56
C THR A 28 28.73 -12.77 -2.65
N SER A 29 29.37 -11.89 -3.42
CA SER A 29 30.32 -12.26 -4.45
C SER A 29 31.72 -12.34 -3.85
N SER A 30 32.09 -13.51 -3.33
CA SER A 30 33.49 -13.86 -3.07
C SER A 30 34.14 -14.30 -4.37
N SER A 31 35.21 -13.61 -4.74
CA SER A 31 36.00 -13.78 -5.96
C SER A 31 36.71 -15.14 -6.05
N SER A 32 36.25 -16.00 -6.97
CA SER A 32 37.04 -17.12 -7.52
C SER A 32 36.68 -17.27 -9.01
N ARG A 33 37.61 -16.88 -9.90
CA ARG A 33 37.35 -16.51 -11.30
C ARG A 33 37.35 -17.65 -12.34
N ASN A 34 37.36 -18.92 -11.97
CA ASN A 34 37.48 -20.02 -12.95
C ASN A 34 36.44 -21.16 -12.86
N GLU A 35 35.35 -20.98 -12.10
CA GLU A 35 34.22 -21.95 -11.99
C GLU A 35 32.84 -21.23 -12.08
N SER A 36 32.78 -20.07 -12.76
CA SER A 36 31.62 -19.18 -12.71
C SER A 36 30.57 -19.43 -13.80
N GLU A 37 30.94 -19.99 -14.96
CA GLU A 37 29.97 -20.17 -16.06
C GLU A 37 28.91 -21.23 -15.76
N ASN A 38 29.27 -22.33 -15.09
CA ASN A 38 28.32 -23.38 -14.74
C ASN A 38 27.35 -22.95 -13.63
N SER A 39 27.83 -22.20 -12.64
CA SER A 39 27.01 -21.66 -11.55
C SER A 39 25.94 -20.68 -12.07
N ASP A 40 26.32 -19.78 -12.98
CA ASP A 40 25.39 -18.82 -13.58
C ASP A 40 24.33 -19.51 -14.47
N ARG A 41 24.71 -20.55 -15.22
CA ARG A 41 23.75 -21.37 -15.99
C ARG A 41 22.76 -22.10 -15.09
N PHE A 42 23.22 -22.62 -13.95
CA PHE A 42 22.36 -23.30 -12.96
C PHE A 42 21.35 -22.35 -12.31
N GLN A 43 21.78 -21.15 -11.90
CA GLN A 43 20.87 -20.14 -11.34
C GLN A 43 19.81 -19.70 -12.37
N ASN A 44 20.22 -19.47 -13.62
CA ASN A 44 19.30 -19.15 -14.70
C ASN A 44 18.26 -20.26 -14.94
N ALA A 45 18.67 -21.53 -14.86
CA ALA A 45 17.76 -22.67 -14.98
C ALA A 45 16.75 -22.72 -13.82
N LEU A 46 17.18 -22.47 -12.58
CA LEU A 46 16.29 -22.41 -11.42
C LEU A 46 15.28 -21.26 -11.52
N ASP A 47 15.72 -20.09 -11.97
CA ASP A 47 14.83 -18.95 -12.15
C ASP A 47 13.83 -19.15 -13.30
N LYS A 48 14.23 -19.83 -14.38
CA LYS A 48 13.34 -20.29 -15.44
C LYS A 48 12.31 -21.29 -14.92
N GLN A 49 12.73 -22.25 -14.09
CA GLN A 49 11.81 -23.21 -13.47
C GLN A 49 10.80 -22.52 -12.52
N ARG A 50 11.26 -21.57 -11.71
CA ARG A 50 10.41 -20.77 -10.80
C ARG A 50 9.42 -19.91 -11.58
N SER A 51 9.84 -19.30 -12.69
CA SER A 51 8.99 -18.46 -13.52
C SER A 51 7.91 -19.27 -14.22
N GLU A 52 8.25 -20.44 -14.78
CA GLU A 52 7.28 -21.36 -15.38
C GLU A 52 6.28 -21.88 -14.36
N LYS A 53 6.74 -22.31 -13.16
CA LYS A 53 5.84 -22.73 -12.08
C LYS A 53 4.88 -21.61 -11.67
N ARG A 54 5.36 -20.36 -11.64
CA ARG A 54 4.51 -19.19 -11.36
C ARG A 54 3.51 -18.94 -12.49
N ARG A 55 3.90 -19.12 -13.75
CA ARG A 55 3.03 -19.00 -14.93
C ARG A 55 1.91 -20.03 -14.91
N LEU A 56 2.25 -21.31 -14.69
CA LEU A 56 1.28 -22.40 -14.59
C LEU A 56 0.26 -22.16 -13.47
N ARG A 57 0.72 -21.78 -12.28
CA ARG A 57 -0.16 -21.42 -11.15
C ARG A 57 -1.08 -20.23 -11.43
N LYS A 58 -0.68 -19.30 -12.31
CA LYS A 58 -1.54 -18.18 -12.71
C LYS A 58 -2.63 -18.64 -13.67
N LEU A 59 -2.24 -19.39 -14.71
CA LEU A 59 -3.15 -19.95 -15.70
C LEU A 59 -4.21 -20.84 -15.05
N GLU A 60 -3.80 -21.70 -14.11
CA GLU A 60 -4.72 -22.56 -13.36
C GLU A 60 -5.74 -21.73 -12.57
N LYS A 61 -5.28 -20.69 -11.86
CA LYS A 61 -6.16 -19.78 -11.12
C LYS A 61 -7.11 -19.02 -12.05
N GLU A 62 -6.66 -18.61 -13.23
CA GLU A 62 -7.49 -17.94 -14.22
C GLU A 62 -8.55 -18.90 -14.78
N ARG A 63 -8.16 -20.13 -15.10
CA ARG A 63 -9.08 -21.18 -15.55
C ARG A 63 -10.15 -21.48 -14.49
N LEU A 64 -9.79 -21.55 -13.22
CA LEU A 64 -10.72 -21.76 -12.12
C LEU A 64 -11.67 -20.55 -11.97
N LYS A 65 -11.12 -19.32 -11.98
CA LYS A 65 -11.92 -18.09 -11.87
C LYS A 65 -12.85 -17.83 -13.04
N ALA A 66 -12.49 -18.25 -14.25
CA ALA A 66 -13.34 -18.14 -15.43
C ALA A 66 -14.59 -19.02 -15.33
N LYS A 67 -14.54 -20.07 -14.49
CA LYS A 67 -15.65 -20.97 -14.22
C LYS A 67 -16.45 -20.61 -12.96
N GLU A 68 -15.96 -19.68 -12.13
CA GLU A 68 -16.66 -19.22 -10.92
C GLU A 68 -17.90 -18.38 -11.30
N THR A 69 -19.03 -18.66 -10.66
CA THR A 69 -20.24 -17.83 -10.76
C THR A 69 -20.05 -16.49 -10.02
N PRO A 70 -20.84 -15.44 -10.34
CA PRO A 70 -20.74 -14.15 -9.64
C PRO A 70 -21.01 -14.26 -8.12
N GLU A 71 -21.79 -15.25 -7.70
CA GLU A 71 -22.08 -15.54 -6.29
C GLU A 71 -20.87 -16.13 -5.56
N GLU A 72 -20.18 -17.10 -6.19
CA GLU A 72 -18.97 -17.71 -5.63
C GLU A 72 -17.83 -16.67 -5.49
N LYS A 73 -17.75 -15.72 -6.44
CA LYS A 73 -16.84 -14.57 -6.34
C LYS A 73 -17.13 -13.70 -5.10
N ARG A 74 -18.41 -13.52 -4.73
CA ARG A 74 -18.81 -12.79 -3.51
C ARG A 74 -18.42 -13.57 -2.25
N ALA A 75 -18.70 -14.87 -2.20
CA ALA A 75 -18.30 -15.74 -1.09
C ALA A 75 -16.78 -15.70 -0.85
N ARG A 76 -15.97 -15.75 -1.92
CA ARG A 76 -14.51 -15.59 -1.82
C ARG A 76 -14.09 -14.22 -1.28
N ARG A 77 -14.74 -13.13 -1.72
CA ARG A 77 -14.46 -11.77 -1.21
C ARG A 77 -14.78 -11.69 0.29
N LEU A 78 -15.91 -12.27 0.72
CA LEU A 78 -16.29 -12.34 2.13
C LEU A 78 -15.29 -13.16 2.96
N ALA A 79 -14.91 -14.35 2.50
CA ALA A 79 -13.92 -15.19 3.19
C ALA A 79 -12.56 -14.48 3.34
N LYS A 80 -12.09 -13.81 2.27
CA LYS A 80 -10.86 -13.01 2.33
C LYS A 80 -10.97 -11.85 3.31
N LYS A 81 -12.15 -11.22 3.40
CA LYS A 81 -12.43 -10.13 4.34
C LYS A 81 -12.37 -10.63 5.78
N LEU A 82 -13.05 -11.74 6.09
CA LEU A 82 -13.06 -12.36 7.41
C LEU A 82 -11.65 -12.77 7.84
N LYS A 83 -10.90 -13.46 6.96
CA LYS A 83 -9.51 -13.84 7.24
C LYS A 83 -8.63 -12.63 7.53
N LYS A 84 -8.78 -11.53 6.78
CA LYS A 84 -8.02 -10.29 7.01
C LYS A 84 -8.41 -9.63 8.32
N GLN A 85 -9.69 -9.66 8.70
CA GLN A 85 -10.13 -9.15 10.00
C GLN A 85 -9.57 -9.99 11.15
N GLU A 86 -9.61 -11.31 11.04
CA GLU A 86 -9.04 -12.21 12.03
C GLU A 86 -7.53 -12.01 12.18
N SER A 87 -6.79 -11.91 11.07
CA SER A 87 -5.35 -11.59 11.12
C SER A 87 -5.06 -10.24 11.76
N ARG A 88 -5.91 -9.22 11.56
CA ARG A 88 -5.75 -7.91 12.23
C ARG A 88 -6.00 -8.03 13.74
N LYS A 89 -6.99 -8.81 14.16
CA LYS A 89 -7.26 -9.09 15.58
C LYS A 89 -6.07 -9.80 16.23
N LYS A 90 -5.53 -10.83 15.58
CA LYS A 90 -4.36 -11.58 16.07
C LYS A 90 -3.08 -10.73 16.08
N ASN A 91 -2.83 -9.95 15.02
CA ASN A 91 -1.64 -9.11 14.91
C ASN A 91 -1.70 -7.81 15.74
N SER A 92 -2.85 -7.48 16.34
CA SER A 92 -2.97 -6.32 17.23
C SER A 92 -2.16 -6.48 18.52
N SER A 93 -1.71 -7.70 18.84
CA SER A 93 -1.01 -8.03 20.09
C SER A 93 0.37 -8.63 19.82
N TYR A 94 1.18 -8.00 18.96
CA TYR A 94 2.57 -8.44 18.74
C TYR A 94 3.46 -8.22 19.97
N LEU A 95 3.07 -7.29 20.86
CA LEU A 95 3.70 -7.07 22.16
C LEU A 95 2.73 -7.48 23.28
N PRO A 96 3.25 -7.87 24.46
CA PRO A 96 2.42 -8.05 25.66
C PRO A 96 1.55 -6.80 25.89
N PRO A 97 0.31 -6.93 26.37
CA PRO A 97 -0.58 -5.78 26.63
C PRO A 97 0.09 -4.67 27.48
N GLN A 98 1.01 -5.05 28.36
CA GLN A 98 1.79 -4.15 29.22
C GLN A 98 2.77 -3.24 28.46
N LEU A 99 3.24 -3.65 27.28
CA LEU A 99 4.21 -2.94 26.45
C LEU A 99 3.58 -2.37 25.16
N ALA A 100 2.25 -2.48 25.03
CA ALA A 100 1.56 -1.94 23.88
C ALA A 100 1.65 -0.41 23.90
N TYR A 101 2.03 0.19 22.78
CA TYR A 101 1.98 1.63 22.62
C TYR A 101 0.51 2.07 22.63
N THR A 102 0.13 2.88 23.60
CA THR A 102 -1.21 3.42 23.82
C THR A 102 -1.13 4.93 23.88
N ASN A 103 -2.25 5.61 23.66
CA ASN A 103 -2.30 7.07 23.75
C ASN A 103 -1.84 7.60 25.13
N LEU A 104 -1.97 6.77 26.17
CA LEU A 104 -1.61 7.09 27.55
C LEU A 104 -0.11 6.94 27.86
N ASN A 105 0.66 6.23 27.03
CA ASN A 105 2.11 6.06 27.21
C ASN A 105 2.92 6.75 26.10
N ASN A 106 2.31 7.72 25.43
CA ASN A 106 2.97 8.57 24.46
C ASN A 106 3.94 9.55 25.16
N PRO A 107 5.26 9.48 24.90
CA PRO A 107 6.25 10.35 25.54
C PRO A 107 6.08 11.85 25.20
N PHE A 108 5.27 12.18 24.19
CA PHE A 108 5.00 13.57 23.78
C PHE A 108 3.69 14.13 24.35
N ASN A 109 2.99 13.39 25.22
CA ASN A 109 1.71 13.82 25.81
C ASN A 109 0.67 14.28 24.77
N ASP A 110 0.75 13.80 23.53
CA ASP A 110 -0.22 14.13 22.49
C ASP A 110 -1.46 13.23 22.66
N VAL A 111 -2.54 13.84 23.15
CA VAL A 111 -3.84 13.21 23.40
C VAL A 111 -4.61 12.90 22.11
N ASN A 112 -4.22 13.52 21.00
CA ASN A 112 -4.92 13.44 19.72
C ASN A 112 -4.26 12.45 18.75
N LEU A 113 -3.29 11.66 19.21
CA LEU A 113 -2.48 10.79 18.35
C LEU A 113 -3.32 9.77 17.56
N THR A 114 -4.41 9.27 18.15
CA THR A 114 -5.30 8.30 17.52
C THR A 114 -6.37 8.93 16.65
N GLU A 115 -6.51 10.26 16.67
CA GLU A 115 -7.54 10.95 15.92
C GLU A 115 -7.17 11.06 14.44
N THR A 116 -8.17 11.08 13.56
CA THR A 116 -7.92 11.26 12.13
C THR A 116 -7.44 12.68 11.85
N PHE A 117 -6.30 12.77 11.15
CA PHE A 117 -5.76 14.04 10.68
C PHE A 117 -6.67 14.67 9.61
N ILE A 118 -6.94 15.97 9.76
CA ILE A 118 -7.77 16.75 8.84
C ILE A 118 -6.91 17.79 8.13
N TRP A 119 -6.93 17.78 6.81
CA TRP A 119 -6.22 18.75 6.01
C TRP A 119 -7.04 20.04 5.84
N GLY A 120 -6.91 20.98 6.77
CA GLY A 120 -7.68 22.24 6.77
C GLY A 120 -7.65 23.01 5.45
N LYS A 121 -6.46 23.26 4.89
CA LYS A 121 -6.30 23.95 3.59
C LYS A 121 -7.06 23.28 2.43
N LYS A 122 -7.17 21.95 2.46
CA LYS A 122 -7.93 21.22 1.44
C LYS A 122 -9.43 21.44 1.62
N LEU A 123 -9.91 21.42 2.87
CA LEU A 123 -11.33 21.70 3.16
C LEU A 123 -11.71 23.13 2.79
N GLU A 124 -10.84 24.10 3.03
CA GLU A 124 -11.03 25.48 2.58
C GLU A 124 -11.16 25.55 1.05
N GLN A 125 -10.29 24.85 0.31
CA GLN A 125 -10.36 24.78 -1.15
C GLN A 125 -11.64 24.10 -1.66
N GLU A 126 -12.17 23.10 -0.94
CA GLU A 126 -13.44 22.43 -1.26
C GLU A 126 -14.68 23.21 -0.77
N GLY A 127 -14.53 24.36 -0.13
CA GLY A 127 -15.63 25.14 0.44
C GLY A 127 -16.28 24.50 1.68
N LYS A 128 -15.60 23.55 2.32
CA LYS A 128 -16.07 22.76 3.47
C LYS A 128 -15.40 23.17 4.79
N SER A 129 -14.93 24.42 4.89
CA SER A 129 -14.27 24.94 6.10
C SER A 129 -15.19 24.93 7.34
N ASN A 130 -16.50 25.05 7.14
CA ASN A 130 -17.49 25.10 8.23
C ASN A 130 -17.92 23.72 8.76
N TYR A 131 -17.37 22.62 8.21
CA TYR A 131 -17.79 21.28 8.61
C TYR A 131 -17.21 20.91 9.97
N SER A 132 -18.03 20.33 10.83
CA SER A 132 -17.57 19.71 12.08
C SER A 132 -16.71 18.48 11.77
N ARG A 133 -15.75 18.16 12.65
CA ARG A 133 -14.92 16.95 12.56
C ARG A 133 -15.74 15.68 12.33
N LYS A 134 -16.87 15.53 13.02
CA LYS A 134 -17.79 14.38 12.84
C LYS A 134 -18.38 14.31 11.42
N GLN A 135 -18.68 15.45 10.81
CA GLN A 135 -19.21 15.51 9.45
C GLN A 135 -18.12 15.15 8.43
N ILE A 136 -16.89 15.64 8.65
CA ILE A 136 -15.73 15.34 7.80
C ILE A 136 -15.43 13.83 7.81
N GLU A 137 -15.43 13.20 8.98
CA GLU A 137 -15.21 11.76 9.11
C GLU A 137 -16.29 10.94 8.39
N LYS A 138 -17.56 11.33 8.54
CA LYS A 138 -18.69 10.65 7.88
C LYS A 138 -18.57 10.71 6.36
N GLU A 139 -18.29 11.89 5.81
CA GLU A 139 -18.05 12.08 4.37
C GLU A 139 -16.94 11.17 3.85
N TYR A 140 -15.83 11.03 4.57
CA TYR A 140 -14.73 10.15 4.16
C TYR A 140 -15.12 8.67 4.19
N VAL A 141 -15.88 8.23 5.18
CA VAL A 141 -16.38 6.85 5.27
C VAL A 141 -17.33 6.54 4.11
N ASP A 142 -18.25 7.45 3.82
CA ASP A 142 -19.27 7.29 2.78
C ASP A 142 -18.64 7.29 1.37
N ASN A 143 -17.71 8.21 1.10
CA ASN A 143 -16.97 8.24 -0.16
C ASN A 143 -16.14 6.96 -0.39
N PHE A 144 -15.58 6.39 0.68
CA PHE A 144 -14.84 5.13 0.59
C PHE A 144 -15.78 3.93 0.29
N PHE A 145 -17.01 3.97 0.79
CA PHE A 145 -18.02 2.94 0.58
C PHE A 145 -18.57 2.97 -0.86
N VAL A 146 -18.83 4.18 -1.39
CA VAL A 146 -19.30 4.38 -2.77
C VAL A 146 -18.25 3.90 -3.78
N TRP A 147 -16.96 4.20 -3.56
CA TRP A 147 -15.89 3.77 -4.46
C TRP A 147 -15.75 2.24 -4.56
N LEU A 148 -16.09 1.50 -3.50
CA LEU A 148 -16.04 0.03 -3.49
C LEU A 148 -17.26 -0.62 -4.15
N TYR A 149 -18.37 0.10 -4.29
CA TYR A 149 -19.58 -0.41 -4.92
C TYR A 149 -19.55 -0.29 -6.45
N TYR A 150 -18.74 0.63 -6.98
CA TYR A 150 -18.59 0.92 -8.42
C TYR A 150 -17.28 0.37 -9.05
N SER A 151 -16.63 -0.65 -8.47
CA SER A 151 -15.43 -1.33 -9.01
C SER A 151 -15.49 -2.86 -8.94
#